data_AF-A0A6B2SVD0-F1
#
_entry.id   AF-A0A6B2SVD0-F1
#
_cell.length_a   1.000
_cell.length_b   1.000
_cell.length_c   1.000
_cell.angle_alpha   90.00
_cell.angle_beta   90.00
_cell.angle_gamma   90.00
#
_symmetry.space_group_name_H-M   'P 1'
#
loop_
_entity.id
_entity.type
_entity.pdbx_description
1 polymer ?
#
loop_
_entity_poly.entity_id
_entity_poly.type
_entity_poly.pdbx_seq_one_letter_code
_entity_poly.pdbx_strand_id
1 'polypeptide(L)'
;MHTAFFLLLGSSLARFLMRHPGEPRTPWIIALSVSLALLYVLGPTVGARPTAPRRLIWLSLVVAVWVVIVILAPSFAWCAVPLFYTGLRTLPPRAALFLVAVLTAFVVVAQLKLAGSFDPILLFAPPAWAAVAAAVFLYMQRQAARQRELIDDLIRTRRELAATERREGTLAERQRLSMEIHDTLAQGLSSQQMLLQAADRVWDADPAKARTHVRTAESITEHGLAEARRFVHDLAPADLADGGGVAQALRALAERESGAGLTVRFHAEGAPPPLPDR
;
A
#
# COMPACT_ATOMS: atom_id res chain seq x y z
N MET A 1 2.74 -22.48 -12.74
CA MET A 1 3.23 -22.39 -14.14
C MET A 1 4.57 -23.08 -14.33
N HIS A 2 5.60 -22.85 -13.50
CA HIS A 2 6.85 -23.62 -13.60
C HIS A 2 6.62 -25.12 -13.43
N THR A 3 5.82 -25.52 -12.44
CA THR A 3 5.39 -26.92 -12.23
C THR A 3 4.74 -27.53 -13.47
N ALA A 4 3.74 -26.85 -14.05
CA ALA A 4 3.06 -27.28 -15.27
C ALA A 4 4.03 -27.43 -16.46
N PHE A 5 4.97 -26.49 -16.63
CA PHE A 5 5.97 -26.57 -17.68
C PHE A 5 6.88 -27.79 -17.55
N PHE A 6 7.43 -28.04 -16.36
CA PHE A 6 8.30 -29.20 -16.13
C PHE A 6 7.57 -30.53 -16.28
N LEU A 7 6.31 -30.61 -15.83
CA LEU A 7 5.48 -31.80 -16.02
C LEU A 7 5.23 -32.08 -17.51
N LEU A 8 4.90 -31.05 -18.29
CA LEU A 8 4.69 -31.18 -19.74
C LEU A 8 5.98 -31.52 -20.49
N LEU A 9 7.10 -30.92 -20.11
CA LEU A 9 8.40 -31.20 -20.71
C LEU A 9 8.85 -32.64 -20.42
N GLY A 10 8.75 -33.06 -19.15
CA GLY A 10 9.12 -34.41 -18.71
C GLY A 10 8.24 -35.49 -19.33
N SER A 11 6.92 -35.28 -19.37
CA SER A 11 5.98 -36.21 -20.03
C SER A 11 6.20 -36.29 -21.54
N SER A 12 6.51 -35.17 -22.21
CA SER A 12 6.81 -35.14 -23.64
C SER A 12 8.10 -35.89 -23.96
N LEU A 13 9.13 -35.72 -23.13
CA LEU A 13 10.41 -36.43 -23.25
C LEU A 13 10.24 -37.94 -22.98
N ALA A 14 9.54 -38.32 -21.91
CA ALA A 14 9.26 -39.72 -21.59
C ALA A 14 8.48 -40.41 -22.73
N ARG A 15 7.45 -39.75 -23.27
CA ARG A 15 6.67 -40.24 -24.40
C ARG A 15 7.52 -40.43 -25.66
N PHE A 16 8.45 -39.51 -25.93
CA PHE A 16 9.36 -39.62 -27.07
C PHE A 16 10.28 -40.84 -26.92
N LEU A 17 10.94 -40.98 -25.76
CA LEU A 17 11.85 -42.10 -25.46
C LEU A 17 11.15 -43.47 -25.50
N MET A 18 9.90 -43.54 -25.06
CA MET A 18 9.10 -44.78 -25.11
C MET A 18 8.67 -45.18 -26.53
N ARG A 19 8.41 -44.21 -27.42
CA ARG A 19 7.94 -44.48 -28.79
C ARG A 19 9.05 -44.66 -29.82
N HIS A 20 10.24 -44.10 -29.60
CA HIS A 20 11.36 -44.15 -30.56
C HIS A 20 12.66 -44.60 -29.88
N PRO A 21 12.72 -45.83 -29.33
CA PRO A 21 13.94 -46.33 -28.70
C PRO A 21 15.07 -46.44 -29.73
N GLY A 22 16.21 -45.82 -29.45
CA GLY A 22 17.44 -45.96 -30.25
C GLY A 22 17.55 -45.06 -31.49
N GLU A 23 16.70 -44.05 -31.64
CA GLU A 23 16.77 -43.12 -32.77
C GLU A 23 18.04 -42.24 -32.69
N PRO A 24 18.80 -42.01 -33.79
CA PRO A 24 20.04 -41.20 -33.77
C PRO A 24 19.86 -39.76 -33.27
N ARG A 25 18.61 -39.26 -33.28
CA ARG A 25 18.24 -37.90 -32.86
C ARG A 25 17.99 -37.78 -31.35
N THR A 26 17.90 -38.89 -30.63
CA THR A 26 17.64 -38.94 -29.18
C THR A 26 18.58 -38.06 -28.34
N PRO A 27 19.92 -38.07 -28.52
CA PRO A 27 20.80 -37.23 -27.70
C PRO A 27 20.56 -35.72 -27.94
N TRP A 28 20.24 -35.33 -29.17
CA TRP A 28 19.91 -33.94 -29.51
C TRP A 28 18.62 -33.46 -28.83
N ILE A 29 17.58 -34.31 -28.79
CA ILE A 29 16.30 -33.98 -28.15
C ILE A 29 16.45 -33.83 -26.63
N ILE A 30 17.27 -34.68 -26.00
CA ILE A 30 17.61 -34.55 -24.58
C ILE A 30 18.36 -33.24 -24.33
N ALA A 31 19.39 -32.94 -25.13
CA ALA A 31 20.17 -31.70 -25.00
C ALA A 31 19.29 -30.44 -25.17
N LEU A 32 18.39 -30.42 -26.16
CA LEU A 32 17.44 -29.32 -26.38
C LEU A 32 16.42 -29.21 -25.24
N SER A 33 15.93 -30.33 -24.69
CA SER A 33 15.01 -30.33 -23.55
C SER A 33 15.67 -29.73 -22.31
N VAL A 34 16.90 -30.14 -22.01
CA VAL A 34 17.70 -29.62 -20.89
C VAL A 34 17.99 -28.13 -21.11
N SER A 35 18.35 -27.73 -22.33
CA SER A 35 18.58 -26.32 -22.70
C SER A 35 17.33 -25.48 -22.50
N LEU A 36 16.17 -25.97 -22.92
CA LEU A 36 14.88 -25.29 -22.76
C LEU A 36 14.49 -25.16 -21.28
N ALA A 37 14.72 -26.21 -20.49
CA ALA A 37 14.51 -26.20 -19.03
C ALA A 37 15.39 -25.17 -18.32
N LEU A 38 16.70 -25.17 -18.62
CA LEU A 38 17.65 -24.21 -18.08
C LEU A 38 17.26 -22.79 -18.47
N LEU A 39 16.96 -22.55 -19.74
CA LEU A 39 16.62 -21.21 -20.22
C LEU A 39 15.32 -20.69 -19.58
N TYR A 40 14.33 -21.55 -19.37
CA TYR A 40 13.08 -21.18 -18.72
C TYR A 40 13.25 -20.82 -17.22
N VAL A 41 14.20 -21.44 -16.52
CA VAL A 41 14.51 -21.14 -15.10
C VAL A 41 15.48 -19.98 -14.94
N LEU A 42 16.49 -19.90 -15.80
CA LEU A 42 17.51 -18.84 -15.73
C LEU A 42 16.98 -17.49 -16.24
N GLY A 43 15.99 -17.48 -17.12
CA GLY A 43 15.41 -16.23 -17.63
C GLY A 43 14.95 -15.24 -16.56
N PRO A 44 14.09 -15.67 -15.61
CA PRO A 44 13.63 -14.81 -14.53
C PRO A 44 14.69 -14.48 -13.47
N THR A 45 15.74 -15.30 -13.31
CA THR A 45 16.72 -15.17 -12.22
C THR A 45 17.97 -14.38 -12.63
N VAL A 46 18.29 -14.32 -13.92
CA VAL A 46 19.42 -13.53 -14.43
C VAL A 46 19.01 -12.05 -14.60
N GLY A 47 18.82 -11.37 -13.46
CA GLY A 47 18.66 -9.92 -13.34
C GLY A 47 17.40 -9.54 -12.55
N ALA A 48 17.59 -8.92 -11.37
CA ALA A 48 16.52 -8.57 -10.43
C ALA A 48 15.36 -7.74 -11.03
N ARG A 49 15.55 -7.10 -12.19
CA ARG A 49 14.49 -6.66 -13.12
C ARG A 49 15.07 -6.65 -14.55
N PRO A 50 14.73 -7.60 -15.44
CA PRO A 50 15.26 -7.57 -16.80
C PRO A 50 14.73 -6.33 -17.54
N THR A 51 15.61 -5.56 -18.17
CA THR A 51 15.23 -4.47 -19.07
C THR A 51 14.36 -5.01 -20.21
N ALA A 52 13.47 -4.17 -20.76
CA ALA A 52 12.57 -4.56 -21.85
C ALA A 52 13.25 -5.33 -23.01
N PRO A 53 14.42 -4.90 -23.56
CA PRO A 53 15.09 -5.64 -24.63
C PRO A 53 15.63 -7.00 -24.18
N ARG A 54 16.18 -7.10 -22.96
CA ARG A 54 16.70 -8.37 -22.43
C ARG A 54 15.61 -9.42 -22.27
N ARG A 55 14.42 -9.00 -21.86
CA ARG A 55 13.24 -9.88 -21.74
C ARG A 55 12.77 -10.39 -23.10
N LEU A 56 12.80 -9.53 -24.13
CA LEU A 56 12.47 -9.92 -25.50
C LEU A 56 13.49 -10.92 -26.06
N ILE A 57 14.78 -10.67 -25.89
CA ILE A 57 15.85 -11.59 -26.33
C ILE A 57 15.70 -12.96 -25.66
N TRP A 58 15.47 -12.98 -24.35
CA TRP A 58 15.23 -14.23 -23.62
C TRP A 58 14.00 -14.98 -24.17
N LEU A 59 12.87 -14.29 -24.34
CA LEU A 59 11.65 -14.90 -24.86
C LEU A 59 11.86 -15.44 -26.28
N SER A 60 12.54 -14.69 -27.14
CA SER A 60 12.91 -15.12 -28.50
C SER A 60 13.78 -16.36 -28.48
N LEU A 61 14.77 -16.45 -27.58
CA LEU A 61 15.62 -17.63 -27.45
C LEU A 61 14.83 -18.85 -26.95
N VAL A 62 13.93 -18.67 -25.97
CA VAL A 62 13.05 -19.74 -25.48
C VAL A 62 12.15 -20.26 -26.59
N VAL A 63 11.52 -19.35 -27.34
CA VAL A 63 10.65 -19.72 -28.46
C VAL A 63 11.45 -20.40 -29.57
N ALA A 64 12.65 -19.92 -29.90
CA ALA A 64 13.50 -20.53 -30.93
C ALA A 64 13.90 -21.97 -30.58
N VAL A 65 14.38 -22.21 -29.35
CA VAL A 65 14.73 -23.56 -28.87
C VAL A 65 13.50 -24.47 -28.89
N TRP A 66 12.34 -23.95 -28.48
CA TRP A 66 11.09 -24.70 -28.50
C TRP A 66 10.60 -25.01 -29.93
N VAL A 67 10.75 -24.09 -30.88
CA VAL A 67 10.41 -24.35 -32.29
C VAL A 67 11.28 -25.49 -32.83
N VAL A 68 12.60 -25.46 -32.57
CA VAL A 68 13.52 -26.52 -33.00
C VAL A 68 13.11 -27.87 -32.40
N ILE A 69 12.83 -27.94 -31.09
CA ILE A 69 12.46 -29.22 -30.47
C ILE A 69 11.14 -29.77 -30.99
N VAL A 70 10.16 -28.91 -31.32
CA VAL A 70 8.87 -29.33 -31.90
C VAL A 70 9.03 -29.84 -33.34
N ILE A 71 9.93 -29.24 -34.14
CA ILE A 71 10.25 -29.75 -35.49
C ILE A 71 10.85 -31.15 -35.40
N LEU A 72 11.72 -31.40 -34.42
CA LEU A 72 12.34 -32.71 -34.22
C LEU A 72 11.37 -33.72 -33.61
N ALA A 73 10.51 -33.29 -32.69
CA ALA A 73 9.56 -34.13 -31.95
C ALA A 73 8.27 -33.36 -31.65
N PRO A 74 7.18 -33.55 -32.42
CA PRO A 74 5.92 -32.82 -32.24
C PRO A 74 5.20 -33.11 -30.91
N SER A 75 5.59 -34.15 -30.17
CA SER A 75 5.07 -34.39 -28.81
C SER A 75 5.30 -33.20 -27.87
N PHE A 76 6.34 -32.39 -28.11
CA PHE A 76 6.64 -31.19 -27.33
C PHE A 76 5.71 -30.00 -27.61
N ALA A 77 4.76 -30.12 -28.56
CA ALA A 77 3.76 -29.11 -28.82
C ALA A 77 2.92 -28.76 -27.58
N TRP A 78 2.74 -29.70 -26.65
CA TRP A 78 2.03 -29.47 -25.39
C TRP A 78 2.75 -28.46 -24.46
N CYS A 79 4.07 -28.28 -24.62
CA CYS A 79 4.82 -27.24 -23.92
C CYS A 79 4.50 -25.81 -24.39
N ALA A 80 3.67 -25.63 -25.42
CA ALA A 80 3.22 -24.32 -25.88
C ALA A 80 2.42 -23.56 -24.81
N VAL A 81 1.64 -24.25 -23.96
CA VAL A 81 0.72 -23.60 -23.00
C VAL A 81 1.47 -22.71 -21.99
N PRO A 82 2.51 -23.18 -21.29
CA PRO A 82 3.33 -22.31 -20.44
C PRO A 82 4.01 -21.16 -21.21
N LEU A 83 4.41 -21.38 -22.47
CA LEU A 83 5.02 -20.36 -23.31
C LEU A 83 4.02 -19.27 -23.71
N PHE A 84 2.78 -19.63 -24.02
CA PHE A 84 1.69 -18.69 -24.26
C PHE A 84 1.49 -17.80 -23.05
N TYR A 85 1.42 -18.39 -21.86
CA TYR A 85 1.25 -17.65 -20.62
C TYR A 85 2.43 -16.71 -20.33
N THR A 86 3.65 -17.17 -20.63
CA THR A 86 4.86 -16.36 -20.49
C THR A 86 4.87 -15.19 -21.48
N GLY A 87 4.49 -15.42 -22.74
CA GLY A 87 4.31 -14.36 -23.74
C GLY A 87 3.24 -13.35 -23.33
N LEU A 88 2.06 -13.83 -22.92
CA LEU A 88 0.93 -13.02 -22.43
C LEU A 88 1.32 -12.13 -21.24
N ARG A 89 2.18 -12.60 -20.33
CA ARG A 89 2.67 -11.80 -19.19
C ARG A 89 3.77 -10.81 -19.53
N THR A 90 4.54 -11.04 -20.60
CA THR A 90 5.76 -10.26 -20.89
C THR A 90 5.57 -9.24 -22.02
N LEU A 91 4.60 -9.44 -22.90
CA LEU A 91 4.31 -8.60 -24.06
C LEU A 91 3.03 -7.77 -23.86
N PRO A 92 2.89 -6.64 -24.58
CA PRO A 92 1.61 -5.94 -24.63
C PRO A 92 0.54 -6.84 -25.26
N PRO A 93 -0.77 -6.64 -24.93
CA PRO A 93 -1.83 -7.59 -25.28
C PRO A 93 -1.90 -7.93 -26.77
N ARG A 94 -1.71 -6.94 -27.66
CA ARG A 94 -1.74 -7.14 -29.11
C ARG A 94 -0.60 -8.03 -29.61
N ALA A 95 0.62 -7.79 -29.12
CA ALA A 95 1.80 -8.59 -29.50
C ALA A 95 1.73 -10.00 -28.91
N ALA A 96 1.20 -10.14 -27.69
CA ALA A 96 0.96 -11.44 -27.08
C ALA A 96 -0.06 -12.27 -27.87
N LEU A 97 -1.19 -11.67 -28.28
CA LEU A 97 -2.19 -12.35 -29.12
C LEU A 97 -1.60 -12.77 -30.47
N PHE A 98 -0.80 -11.90 -31.10
CA PHE A 98 -0.08 -12.24 -32.33
C PHE A 98 0.87 -13.43 -32.14
N LEU A 99 1.69 -13.41 -31.07
CA LEU A 99 2.60 -14.51 -30.76
C LEU A 99 1.85 -15.82 -30.53
N VAL A 100 0.75 -15.80 -29.76
CA VAL A 100 -0.08 -16.98 -29.52
C VAL A 100 -0.67 -17.51 -30.84
N ALA A 101 -1.17 -16.64 -31.72
CA ALA A 101 -1.70 -17.05 -33.02
C ALA A 101 -0.63 -17.71 -33.90
N VAL A 102 0.56 -17.13 -33.99
CA VAL A 102 1.69 -17.66 -34.75
C VAL A 102 2.12 -19.03 -34.24
N LEU A 103 2.30 -19.16 -32.92
CA LEU A 103 2.72 -20.43 -32.31
C LEU A 103 1.64 -21.52 -32.46
N THR A 104 0.36 -21.17 -32.32
CA THR A 104 -0.75 -22.09 -32.55
C THR A 104 -0.79 -22.57 -34.01
N ALA A 105 -0.66 -21.67 -34.98
CA ALA A 105 -0.60 -22.03 -36.39
C ALA A 105 0.59 -22.97 -36.67
N PHE A 106 1.75 -22.67 -36.08
CA PHE A 106 2.93 -23.53 -36.18
C PHE A 106 2.68 -24.93 -35.61
N VAL A 107 2.06 -25.06 -34.43
CA VAL A 107 1.69 -26.36 -33.83
C VAL A 107 0.75 -27.15 -34.75
N VAL A 108 -0.27 -26.50 -35.30
CA VAL A 108 -1.23 -27.14 -36.21
C VAL A 108 -0.51 -27.68 -37.45
N VAL A 109 0.34 -26.87 -38.09
CA VAL A 109 1.11 -27.28 -39.28
C VAL A 109 2.07 -28.42 -38.96
N ALA A 110 2.78 -28.36 -37.82
CA ALA A 110 3.72 -29.40 -37.40
C ALA A 110 3.01 -30.75 -37.15
N GLN A 111 1.82 -30.72 -36.53
CA GLN A 111 1.04 -31.92 -36.24
C GLN A 111 0.43 -32.55 -37.50
N LEU A 112 -0.13 -31.72 -38.40
CA LEU A 112 -0.72 -32.21 -39.66
C LEU A 112 0.32 -32.87 -40.58
N LYS A 113 1.56 -32.37 -40.59
CA LYS A 113 2.65 -33.01 -41.37
C LYS A 113 3.03 -34.40 -40.86
N LEU A 114 2.85 -34.69 -39.57
CA LEU A 114 3.18 -36.01 -39.00
C LEU A 114 2.02 -36.99 -38.98
N ALA A 115 0.78 -36.51 -38.94
CA ALA A 115 -0.38 -37.36 -38.72
C ALA A 115 -0.61 -38.39 -39.82
N GLY A 116 -0.11 -38.17 -41.05
CA GLY A 116 -0.29 -39.06 -42.21
C GLY A 116 -1.74 -39.18 -42.71
N SER A 117 -2.72 -38.91 -41.85
CA SER A 117 -4.16 -38.81 -42.10
C SER A 117 -4.72 -37.53 -41.49
N PHE A 118 -5.88 -37.09 -42.00
CA PHE A 118 -6.57 -35.93 -41.47
C PHE A 118 -7.32 -36.30 -40.18
N ASP A 119 -6.82 -35.83 -39.04
CA ASP A 119 -7.50 -35.91 -37.75
C ASP A 119 -8.04 -34.51 -37.37
N PRO A 120 -9.38 -34.32 -37.35
CA PRO A 120 -10.01 -33.05 -36.93
C PRO A 120 -9.55 -32.57 -35.55
N ILE A 121 -9.23 -33.47 -34.62
CA ILE A 121 -8.81 -33.12 -33.25
C ILE A 121 -7.48 -32.36 -33.28
N LEU A 122 -6.53 -32.76 -34.14
CA LEU A 122 -5.23 -32.11 -34.29
C LEU A 122 -5.35 -30.68 -34.87
N LEU A 123 -6.39 -30.43 -35.67
CA LEU A 123 -6.66 -29.13 -36.26
C LEU A 123 -7.34 -28.17 -35.27
N PHE A 124 -8.37 -28.64 -34.54
CA PHE A 124 -9.21 -27.77 -33.70
C PHE A 124 -8.75 -27.64 -32.25
N ALA A 125 -8.06 -28.64 -31.69
CA ALA A 125 -7.67 -28.61 -30.28
C ALA A 125 -6.68 -27.48 -29.94
N PRO A 126 -5.58 -27.25 -30.69
CA PRO A 126 -4.63 -26.18 -30.35
C PRO A 126 -5.25 -24.77 -30.40
N PRO A 127 -6.04 -24.39 -31.43
CA PRO A 127 -6.77 -23.13 -31.45
C PRO A 127 -7.78 -22.99 -30.30
N ALA A 128 -8.53 -24.06 -29.99
CA ALA A 128 -9.49 -24.02 -28.89
C ALA A 128 -8.81 -23.75 -27.54
N TRP A 129 -7.71 -24.46 -27.23
CA TRP A 129 -6.94 -24.23 -26.01
C TRP A 129 -6.30 -22.84 -25.96
N ALA A 130 -5.76 -22.35 -27.08
CA ALA A 130 -5.21 -21.01 -27.17
C ALA A 130 -6.28 -19.92 -26.92
N ALA A 131 -7.48 -20.11 -27.47
CA ALA A 131 -8.61 -19.21 -27.27
C ALA A 131 -9.05 -19.18 -25.80
N VAL A 132 -9.19 -20.34 -25.15
CA VAL A 132 -9.52 -20.43 -23.71
C VAL A 132 -8.45 -19.76 -22.86
N ALA A 133 -7.16 -20.04 -23.12
CA ALA A 133 -6.06 -19.43 -22.38
C ALA A 133 -6.03 -17.91 -22.53
N ALA A 134 -6.23 -17.40 -23.74
CA ALA A 134 -6.32 -15.96 -24.01
C ALA A 134 -7.53 -15.33 -23.31
N ALA A 135 -8.71 -15.97 -23.38
CA ALA A 135 -9.92 -15.48 -22.73
C ALA A 135 -9.77 -15.38 -21.20
N VAL A 136 -9.27 -16.44 -20.56
CA VAL A 136 -8.99 -16.47 -19.12
C VAL A 136 -7.97 -15.40 -18.74
N PHE A 137 -6.90 -15.24 -19.53
CA PHE A 137 -5.89 -14.23 -19.27
C PHE A 137 -6.45 -12.80 -19.35
N LEU A 138 -7.20 -12.49 -20.41
CA LEU A 138 -7.85 -11.18 -20.58
C LEU A 138 -8.88 -10.91 -19.48
N TYR A 139 -9.66 -11.93 -19.09
CA TYR A 139 -10.59 -11.84 -17.97
C TYR A 139 -9.88 -11.52 -16.66
N MET A 140 -8.81 -12.26 -16.34
CA MET A 140 -7.99 -12.05 -15.14
C MET A 140 -7.34 -10.67 -15.13
N GLN A 141 -6.85 -10.19 -16.27
CA GLN A 141 -6.30 -8.83 -16.36
C GLN A 141 -7.36 -7.76 -16.08
N ARG A 142 -8.56 -7.89 -16.68
CA ARG A 142 -9.67 -6.96 -16.43
C ARG A 142 -10.12 -7.01 -14.98
N GLN A 143 -10.20 -8.20 -14.40
CA GLN A 143 -10.56 -8.37 -12.99
C GLN A 143 -9.53 -7.74 -12.06
N ALA A 144 -8.24 -7.93 -12.31
CA ALA A 144 -7.17 -7.32 -11.54
C ALA A 144 -7.17 -5.78 -11.65
N ALA A 145 -7.47 -5.24 -12.83
CA ALA A 145 -7.61 -3.79 -13.02
C ALA A 145 -8.78 -3.22 -12.21
N ARG A 146 -9.97 -3.84 -12.29
CA ARG A 146 -11.13 -3.45 -11.48
C ARG A 146 -10.86 -3.54 -9.98
N GLN A 147 -10.18 -4.60 -9.54
CA GLN A 147 -9.86 -4.78 -8.13
C GLN A 147 -8.91 -3.69 -7.63
N ARG A 148 -7.94 -3.25 -8.44
CA ARG A 148 -7.05 -2.13 -8.09
C ARG A 148 -7.82 -0.82 -7.97
N GLU A 149 -8.69 -0.53 -8.93
CA GLU A 149 -9.55 0.66 -8.90
C GLU A 149 -10.41 0.70 -7.63
N LEU A 150 -11.06 -0.41 -7.28
CA LEU A 150 -11.85 -0.50 -6.04
C LEU A 150 -11.01 -0.35 -4.75
N ILE A 151 -9.77 -0.85 -4.74
CA ILE A 151 -8.85 -0.66 -3.60
C ILE A 151 -8.45 0.81 -3.49
N ASP A 152 -8.11 1.45 -4.60
CA ASP A 152 -7.73 2.86 -4.63
C ASP A 152 -8.90 3.75 -4.19
N ASP A 153 -10.12 3.43 -4.63
CA ASP A 153 -11.36 4.08 -4.19
C ASP A 153 -11.58 3.91 -2.69
N LEU A 154 -11.48 2.68 -2.17
CA LEU A 154 -11.65 2.41 -0.75
C LEU A 154 -10.62 3.17 0.11
N ILE A 155 -9.36 3.22 -0.33
CA ILE A 155 -8.30 3.97 0.36
C ILE A 155 -8.61 5.46 0.37
N ARG A 156 -9.06 6.01 -0.77
CA ARG A 156 -9.47 7.41 -0.88
C ARG A 156 -10.64 7.73 0.06
N THR A 157 -11.73 6.98 0.00
CA THR A 157 -12.90 7.19 0.86
C THR A 157 -12.54 7.07 2.35
N ARG A 158 -11.68 6.12 2.74
CA ARG A 158 -11.21 6.02 4.13
C ARG A 158 -10.40 7.24 4.58
N ARG A 159 -9.58 7.81 3.70
CA ARG A 159 -8.83 9.04 4.02
C ARG A 159 -9.77 10.24 4.19
N GLU A 160 -10.77 10.36 3.33
CA GLU A 160 -11.80 11.40 3.41
C GLU A 160 -12.62 11.26 4.70
N LEU A 161 -13.09 10.05 5.02
CA LEU A 161 -13.81 9.79 6.26
C LEU A 161 -12.97 10.12 7.49
N ALA A 162 -11.72 9.66 7.54
CA ALA A 162 -10.82 9.97 8.66
C ALA A 162 -10.51 11.48 8.78
N ALA A 163 -10.51 12.23 7.67
CA ALA A 163 -10.37 13.69 7.72
C ALA A 163 -11.63 14.36 8.28
N THR A 164 -12.81 13.89 7.89
CA THR A 164 -14.09 14.37 8.42
C THR A 164 -14.26 14.06 9.90
N GLU A 165 -14.01 12.82 10.32
CA GLU A 165 -14.08 12.41 11.74
C GLU A 165 -13.13 13.22 12.62
N ARG A 166 -11.90 13.53 12.14
CA ARG A 166 -10.97 14.40 12.88
C ARG A 166 -11.50 15.83 13.02
N ARG A 167 -12.12 16.38 11.96
CA ARG A 167 -12.71 17.72 12.00
C ARG A 167 -13.90 17.76 12.94
N GLU A 168 -14.80 16.78 12.84
CA GLU A 168 -15.94 16.65 13.75
C GLU A 168 -15.50 16.45 15.19
N GLY A 169 -14.50 15.60 15.44
CA GLY A 169 -13.91 15.40 16.76
C GLY A 169 -13.29 16.67 17.34
N THR A 170 -12.58 17.45 16.52
CA THR A 170 -11.99 18.74 16.94
C THR A 170 -13.09 19.76 17.29
N LEU A 171 -14.16 19.82 16.50
CA LEU A 171 -15.29 20.72 16.76
C LEU A 171 -16.07 20.31 18.01
N ALA A 172 -16.33 19.01 18.19
CA ALA A 172 -17.00 18.48 19.37
C ALA A 172 -16.19 18.77 20.64
N GLU A 173 -14.86 18.58 20.59
CA GLU A 173 -13.98 18.86 21.72
C GLU A 173 -13.92 20.36 22.03
N ARG A 174 -13.84 21.22 21.01
CA ARG A 174 -13.90 22.67 21.19
C ARG A 174 -15.21 23.11 21.85
N GLN A 175 -16.34 22.51 21.47
CA GLN A 175 -17.64 22.82 22.07
C GLN A 175 -17.71 22.33 23.52
N ARG A 176 -17.20 21.11 23.80
CA ARG A 176 -17.08 20.58 25.16
C ARG A 176 -16.26 21.51 26.05
N LEU A 177 -15.07 21.89 25.60
CA LEU A 177 -14.19 22.82 26.32
C LEU A 177 -14.84 24.19 26.54
N SER A 178 -15.57 24.72 25.55
CA SER A 178 -16.27 25.99 25.71
C SER A 178 -17.36 25.92 26.78
N MET A 179 -18.08 24.81 26.90
CA MET A 179 -19.09 24.62 27.95
C MET A 179 -18.41 24.49 29.32
N GLU A 180 -17.36 23.67 29.43
CA GLU A 180 -16.61 23.46 30.68
C GLU A 180 -16.01 24.77 31.21
N ILE A 181 -15.38 25.57 30.34
CA ILE A 181 -14.85 26.89 30.70
C ILE A 181 -15.98 27.85 31.14
N HIS A 182 -17.11 27.86 30.43
CA HIS A 182 -18.21 28.74 30.77
C HIS A 182 -18.83 28.39 32.13
N ASP A 183 -19.00 27.10 32.42
CA ASP A 183 -19.53 26.62 33.70
C ASP A 183 -18.60 27.00 34.85
N THR A 184 -17.28 26.82 34.70
CA THR A 184 -16.29 27.25 35.72
C THR A 184 -16.34 28.76 35.94
N LEU A 185 -16.41 29.56 34.87
CA LEU A 185 -16.51 31.02 34.97
C LEU A 185 -17.82 31.46 35.65
N ALA A 186 -18.95 30.87 35.27
CA ALA A 186 -20.25 31.19 35.85
C ALA A 186 -20.29 30.86 37.36
N GLN A 187 -19.71 29.72 37.76
CA GLN A 187 -19.61 29.32 39.16
C GLN A 187 -18.72 30.28 39.97
N GLY A 188 -17.55 30.65 39.43
CA GLY A 188 -16.62 31.60 40.07
C GLY A 188 -17.27 32.98 40.29
N LEU A 189 -17.92 33.52 39.25
CA LEU A 189 -18.61 34.81 39.32
C LEU A 189 -19.79 34.79 40.31
N SER A 190 -20.54 33.69 40.37
CA SER A 190 -21.65 33.54 41.33
C SER A 190 -21.14 33.53 42.78
N SER A 191 -20.05 32.79 43.05
CA SER A 191 -19.40 32.77 44.37
C SER A 191 -18.91 34.16 44.78
N GLN A 192 -18.27 34.87 43.85
CA GLN A 192 -17.81 36.24 44.06
C GLN A 192 -18.98 37.18 44.37
N GLN A 193 -20.08 37.12 43.62
CA GLN A 193 -21.27 37.92 43.87
C GLN A 193 -21.87 37.65 45.25
N MET A 194 -21.96 36.38 45.67
CA MET A 194 -22.45 36.00 47.00
C MET A 194 -21.57 36.56 48.13
N LEU A 195 -20.24 36.54 47.97
CA LEU A 195 -19.30 37.09 48.95
C LEU A 195 -19.40 38.61 49.05
N LEU A 196 -19.54 39.31 47.92
CA LEU A 196 -19.73 40.75 47.90
C LEU A 196 -21.06 41.16 48.54
N GLN A 197 -22.14 40.43 48.26
CA GLN A 197 -23.43 40.63 48.95
C GLN A 197 -23.34 40.36 50.46
N ALA A 198 -22.56 39.36 50.89
CA ALA A 198 -22.34 39.08 52.29
C ALA A 198 -21.54 40.21 52.97
N ALA A 199 -20.54 40.77 52.29
CA ALA A 199 -19.76 41.91 52.77
C ALA A 199 -20.63 43.15 52.98
N ASP A 200 -21.51 43.46 52.01
CA ASP A 200 -22.42 44.62 52.05
C ASP A 200 -23.38 44.55 53.24
N ARG A 201 -23.95 43.38 53.52
CA ARG A 201 -24.89 43.20 54.65
C ARG A 201 -24.26 43.41 56.03
N VAL A 202 -22.96 43.19 56.18
CA VAL A 202 -22.27 43.30 57.48
C VAL A 202 -21.35 44.53 57.54
N TRP A 203 -21.41 45.41 56.55
CA TRP A 203 -20.48 46.52 56.36
C TRP A 203 -20.37 47.44 57.58
N ASP A 204 -21.53 47.88 58.11
CA ASP A 204 -21.58 48.78 59.27
C ASP A 204 -21.52 48.03 60.61
N ALA A 205 -22.07 46.81 60.66
CA ALA A 205 -22.22 46.04 61.90
C ALA A 205 -20.94 45.30 62.31
N ASP A 206 -20.17 44.80 61.34
CA ASP A 206 -18.89 44.11 61.55
C ASP A 206 -17.92 44.40 60.38
N PRO A 207 -17.24 45.57 60.43
CA PRO A 207 -16.32 45.98 59.37
C PRO A 207 -15.14 45.03 59.17
N ALA A 208 -14.74 44.28 60.20
CA ALA A 208 -13.65 43.32 60.10
C ALA A 208 -14.07 42.11 59.25
N LYS A 209 -15.28 41.58 59.49
CA LYS A 209 -15.85 40.49 58.70
C LYS A 209 -16.19 40.89 57.27
N ALA A 210 -16.68 42.12 57.06
CA ALA A 210 -16.89 42.67 55.72
C ALA A 210 -15.58 42.68 54.89
N ARG A 211 -14.48 43.17 55.47
CA ARG A 211 -13.15 43.15 54.81
C ARG A 211 -12.65 41.74 54.51
N THR A 212 -12.99 40.75 55.33
CA THR A 212 -12.63 39.35 55.05
C THR A 212 -13.40 38.82 53.84
N HIS A 213 -14.71 39.06 53.74
CA HIS A 213 -15.51 38.67 52.57
C HIS A 213 -15.01 39.31 51.27
N VAL A 214 -14.64 40.60 51.31
CA VAL A 214 -14.04 41.30 50.15
C VAL A 214 -12.71 40.66 49.75
N ARG A 215 -11.80 40.40 50.70
CA ARG A 215 -10.51 39.75 50.42
C ARG A 215 -10.67 38.33 49.85
N THR A 216 -11.66 37.57 50.32
CA THR A 216 -11.96 36.26 49.74
C THR A 216 -12.47 36.39 48.31
N ALA A 217 -13.35 37.36 48.03
CA ALA A 217 -13.85 37.63 46.67
C ALA A 217 -12.71 38.06 45.71
N GLU A 218 -11.79 38.89 46.19
CA GLU A 218 -10.58 39.29 45.47
C GLU A 218 -9.68 38.08 45.15
N SER A 219 -9.40 37.23 46.14
CA SER A 219 -8.59 36.02 45.94
C SER A 219 -9.22 35.04 44.93
N ILE A 220 -10.55 34.86 44.95
CA ILE A 220 -11.25 34.03 43.95
C ILE A 220 -11.13 34.65 42.55
N THR A 221 -11.21 35.98 42.45
CA THR A 221 -11.07 36.70 41.19
C THR A 221 -9.66 36.52 40.62
N GLU A 222 -8.63 36.68 41.44
CA GLU A 222 -7.23 36.49 41.03
C GLU A 222 -6.99 35.04 40.54
N HIS A 223 -7.51 34.06 41.28
CA HIS A 223 -7.39 32.64 40.89
C HIS A 223 -8.09 32.35 39.56
N GLY A 224 -9.33 32.81 39.40
CA GLY A 224 -10.11 32.62 38.17
C GLY A 224 -9.48 33.32 36.96
N LEU A 225 -8.91 34.51 37.15
CA LEU A 225 -8.21 35.24 36.07
C LEU A 225 -6.92 34.52 35.65
N ALA A 226 -6.19 33.95 36.61
CA ALA A 226 -4.99 33.16 36.34
C ALA A 226 -5.33 31.84 35.61
N GLU A 227 -6.43 31.20 35.96
CA GLU A 227 -6.93 29.98 35.29
C GLU A 227 -7.43 30.26 33.87
N ALA A 228 -8.21 31.33 33.65
CA ALA A 228 -8.64 31.74 32.31
C ALA A 228 -7.46 32.09 31.40
N ARG A 229 -6.43 32.79 31.93
CA ARG A 229 -5.20 33.09 31.17
C ARG A 229 -4.44 31.83 30.79
N ARG A 230 -4.36 30.84 31.68
CA ARG A 230 -3.75 29.53 31.40
C ARG A 230 -4.50 28.80 30.28
N PHE A 231 -5.84 28.73 30.32
CA PHE A 231 -6.61 28.09 29.25
C PHE A 231 -6.41 28.75 27.88
N VAL A 232 -6.37 30.09 27.81
CA VAL A 232 -6.09 30.80 26.55
C VAL A 232 -4.67 30.51 26.05
N HIS A 233 -3.70 30.44 26.95
CA HIS A 233 -2.31 30.11 26.61
C HIS A 233 -2.15 28.66 26.14
N ASP A 234 -2.83 27.71 26.78
CA ASP A 234 -2.77 26.29 26.43
C ASP A 234 -3.46 25.99 25.10
N LEU A 235 -4.54 26.71 24.76
CA LEU A 235 -5.20 26.60 23.45
C LEU A 235 -4.46 27.31 22.32
N ALA A 236 -3.62 28.29 22.63
CA ALA A 236 -2.82 29.03 21.66
C ALA A 236 -1.40 29.28 22.19
N PRO A 237 -0.54 28.25 22.21
CA PRO A 237 0.83 28.43 22.69
C PRO A 237 1.55 29.36 21.71
N ALA A 238 1.76 30.61 22.12
CA ALA A 238 2.45 31.61 21.30
C ALA A 238 3.84 31.12 20.85
N ASP A 239 4.49 30.34 21.72
CA ASP A 239 5.81 29.74 21.48
C ASP A 239 5.83 28.73 20.32
N LEU A 240 4.67 28.17 19.93
CA LEU A 240 4.51 27.30 18.75
C LEU A 240 4.06 28.08 17.50
N ALA A 241 3.50 29.28 17.66
CA ALA A 241 2.97 30.10 16.56
C ALA A 241 4.06 30.85 15.78
N ASP A 242 5.19 31.18 16.43
CA ASP A 242 6.31 31.92 15.83
C ASP A 242 7.28 31.05 14.99
N GLY A 243 6.88 29.84 14.61
CA GLY A 243 7.61 29.00 13.65
C GLY A 243 8.87 28.30 14.18
N GLY A 244 9.16 28.38 15.48
CA GLY A 244 10.34 27.77 16.10
C GLY A 244 10.31 26.23 16.25
N GLY A 245 9.16 25.60 15.99
CA GLY A 245 8.97 24.16 16.18
C GLY A 245 8.94 23.73 17.66
N VAL A 246 8.55 22.47 17.90
CA VAL A 246 8.31 21.94 19.27
C VAL A 246 9.54 22.03 20.17
N ALA A 247 10.74 21.80 19.62
CA ALA A 247 11.98 21.85 20.41
C ALA A 247 12.31 23.26 20.92
N GLN A 248 11.97 24.31 20.16
CA GLN A 248 12.18 25.68 20.60
C GLN A 248 11.14 26.10 21.64
N ALA A 249 9.88 25.72 21.44
CA ALA A 249 8.81 25.95 22.41
C ALA A 249 9.12 25.27 23.76
N LEU A 250 9.56 24.01 23.75
CA LEU A 250 9.93 23.28 24.97
C LEU A 250 11.18 23.86 25.67
N ARG A 251 12.12 24.41 24.90
CA ARG A 251 13.30 25.08 25.46
C ARG A 251 12.93 26.40 26.14
N ALA A 252 12.07 27.20 25.51
CA ALA A 252 11.55 28.44 26.10
C ALA A 252 10.72 28.18 27.37
N LEU A 253 9.91 27.10 27.36
CA LEU A 253 9.17 26.67 28.55
C LEU A 253 10.12 26.27 29.69
N ALA A 254 11.16 25.47 29.41
CA ALA A 254 12.14 25.06 30.42
C ALA A 254 12.90 26.26 31.02
N GLU A 255 13.20 27.28 30.21
CA GLU A 255 13.80 28.53 30.69
C GLU A 255 12.84 29.33 31.57
N ARG A 256 11.56 29.43 31.18
CA ARG A 256 10.53 30.18 31.90
C ARG A 256 10.17 29.57 33.25
N GLU A 257 10.14 28.23 33.32
CA GLU A 257 9.83 27.48 34.55
C GLU A 257 11.06 27.25 35.45
N SER A 258 12.26 27.61 34.98
CA SER A 258 13.46 27.60 35.82
C SER A 258 13.50 28.83 36.72
N GLY A 259 13.47 28.62 38.04
CA GLY A 259 13.46 29.68 39.04
C GLY A 259 14.34 29.36 40.26
N ALA A 260 14.28 30.21 41.28
CA ALA A 260 15.17 30.16 42.45
C ALA A 260 15.13 28.84 43.26
N GLY A 261 14.14 27.98 43.04
CA GLY A 261 14.00 26.67 43.70
C GLY A 261 13.83 25.47 42.77
N LEU A 262 13.82 25.65 41.44
CA LEU A 262 13.59 24.58 40.47
C LEU A 262 14.40 24.85 39.20
N THR A 263 15.25 23.89 38.81
CA THR A 263 15.98 23.95 37.54
C THR A 263 15.42 22.93 36.57
N VAL A 264 14.85 23.40 35.46
CA VAL A 264 14.32 22.56 34.39
C VAL A 264 15.30 22.57 33.22
N ARG A 265 15.72 21.39 32.75
CA ARG A 265 16.62 21.27 31.60
C ARG A 265 15.92 20.53 30.47
N PHE A 266 15.97 21.10 29.27
CA PHE A 266 15.48 20.47 28.06
C PHE A 266 16.61 19.70 27.35
N HIS A 267 16.36 18.43 27.03
CA HIS A 267 17.24 17.61 26.20
C HIS A 267 16.44 17.05 25.03
N ALA A 268 16.98 17.17 23.82
CA ALA A 268 16.38 16.63 22.61
C ALA A 268 17.31 15.58 22.00
N GLU A 269 16.80 14.38 21.78
CA GLU A 269 17.49 13.33 21.03
C GLU A 269 16.85 13.15 19.66
N GLY A 270 17.66 13.26 18.60
CA GLY A 270 17.22 13.18 17.22
C GLY A 270 16.70 14.51 16.64
N ALA A 271 16.41 14.50 15.34
CA ALA A 271 15.81 15.65 14.65
C ALA A 271 14.27 15.56 14.80
N PRO A 272 13.61 16.59 15.38
CA PRO A 272 12.16 16.58 15.50
C PRO A 272 11.52 16.59 14.11
N PRO A 273 10.47 15.77 13.86
CA PRO A 273 9.74 15.83 12.61
C PRO A 273 9.08 17.21 12.45
N PRO A 274 8.91 17.69 11.20
CA PRO A 274 8.21 18.94 10.96
C PRO A 274 6.79 18.85 11.55
N LEU A 275 6.37 19.94 12.19
CA LEU A 275 5.00 20.07 12.66
C LEU A 275 4.05 20.02 11.46
N PRO A 276 2.90 19.31 11.54
CA PRO A 276 1.90 19.36 10.50
C PRO A 276 1.38 20.79 10.35
N ASP A 277 1.30 21.27 9.11
CA ASP A 277 0.67 22.56 8.80
C ASP A 277 -0.81 22.56 9.23
N ARG A 278 -1.27 23.70 9.77
CA ARG A 278 -2.66 23.92 10.22
C ARG A 278 -3.69 23.67 9.11
#